data_AF-A0A2K2A9Z2-F1
#
_entry.id   AF-A0A2K2A9Z2-F1
#
_cell.length_a   1.000
_cell.length_b   1.000
_cell.length_c   1.000
_cell.angle_alpha   90.00
_cell.angle_beta   90.00
_cell.angle_gamma   90.00
#
_symmetry.space_group_name_H-M   'P 1'
#
loop_
_entity.id
_entity.type
_entity.pdbx_description
1 polymer ?
#
loop_
_entity_poly.entity_id
_entity_poly.type
_entity_poly.pdbx_seq_one_letter_code
_entity_poly.pdbx_strand_id
1 'polypeptide(L)'
;VCPPELEEMCRNIVKKCEGLPLAIVAIGGLLSKKKNGGLEWKKVHDCLATELKSNDDLGSLRRILQLSYDNLPYYLKQCYLYLSVFPEDYLIKLIRLWIVERFVEEKQGFTMEEVAEEYINELVNRSFFLL
;
A
#
# COMPACT_ATOMS: atom_id res chain seq x y z
N VAL A 1 -7.26 -21.80 14.67
CA VAL A 1 -8.69 -21.48 14.42
C VAL A 1 -8.84 -19.97 14.51
N CYS A 2 -9.47 -19.33 13.52
CA CYS A 2 -9.69 -17.89 13.55
C CYS A 2 -10.73 -17.55 14.65
N PRO A 3 -10.49 -16.56 15.53
CA PRO A 3 -11.50 -16.07 16.46
C PRO A 3 -12.77 -15.62 15.72
N PRO A 4 -13.98 -15.99 16.17
CA PRO A 4 -15.24 -15.63 15.49
C PRO A 4 -15.40 -14.11 15.30
N GLU A 5 -14.93 -13.34 16.27
CA GLU A 5 -14.94 -11.87 16.27
C GLU A 5 -14.09 -11.27 15.14
N LEU A 6 -12.95 -11.90 14.81
CA LEU A 6 -12.09 -11.47 13.70
C LEU A 6 -12.68 -11.89 12.36
N GLU A 7 -13.35 -13.03 12.31
CA GLU A 7 -14.00 -13.53 11.11
C GLU A 7 -15.17 -12.63 10.67
N GLU A 8 -15.99 -12.18 11.62
CA GLU A 8 -17.06 -11.21 11.37
C GLU A 8 -16.51 -9.85 10.91
N MET A 9 -15.43 -9.38 11.56
CA MET A 9 -14.78 -8.12 11.18
C MET A 9 -14.18 -8.18 9.78
N CYS A 10 -13.52 -9.29 9.43
CA CYS A 10 -13.03 -9.55 8.08
C CYS A 10 -14.14 -9.52 7.05
N ARG A 11 -15.27 -10.20 7.31
CA ARG A 11 -16.43 -10.18 6.40
C ARG A 11 -16.96 -8.77 6.15
N ASN A 12 -17.05 -7.95 7.20
CA ASN A 12 -17.50 -6.57 7.10
C ASN A 12 -16.53 -5.68 6.30
N ILE A 13 -15.22 -5.88 6.50
CA ILE A 13 -14.18 -5.19 5.73
C ILE A 13 -14.22 -5.59 4.25
N VAL A 14 -14.30 -6.88 3.94
CA VAL A 14 -14.37 -7.38 2.56
C VAL A 14 -15.63 -6.89 1.85
N LYS A 15 -16.77 -6.83 2.55
CA LYS A 15 -18.01 -6.28 2.01
C LYS A 15 -17.88 -4.81 1.62
N LYS A 16 -17.10 -4.02 2.40
CA LYS A 16 -16.78 -2.62 2.10
C LYS A 16 -15.83 -2.43 0.92
N CYS A 17 -15.11 -3.46 0.50
CA CYS A 17 -14.28 -3.43 -0.70
C CYS A 17 -15.10 -3.58 -1.99
N GLU A 18 -16.40 -3.85 -1.90
CA GLU A 18 -17.32 -3.98 -3.05
C GLU A 18 -16.84 -4.98 -4.12
N GLY A 19 -16.07 -5.99 -3.71
CA GLY A 19 -15.53 -7.00 -4.63
C GLY A 19 -14.33 -6.54 -5.47
N LEU A 20 -13.81 -5.33 -5.25
CA LEU A 20 -12.59 -4.84 -5.91
C LEU A 20 -11.38 -5.65 -5.41
N PRO A 21 -10.76 -6.51 -6.25
CA PRO A 21 -9.67 -7.39 -5.82
C PRO A 21 -8.50 -6.62 -5.21
N LEU A 22 -8.23 -5.45 -5.79
CA LEU A 22 -7.13 -4.59 -5.43
C LEU A 22 -7.32 -3.94 -4.04
N ALA A 23 -8.55 -3.54 -3.71
CA ALA A 23 -8.90 -3.04 -2.36
C ALA A 23 -8.78 -4.15 -1.31
N ILE A 24 -9.18 -5.38 -1.65
CA ILE A 24 -9.08 -6.56 -0.76
C ILE A 24 -7.61 -6.87 -0.46
N VAL A 25 -6.76 -6.92 -1.48
CA VAL A 25 -5.33 -7.21 -1.34
C VAL A 25 -4.65 -6.17 -0.45
N ALA A 26 -4.93 -4.89 -0.69
CA ALA A 26 -4.34 -3.81 0.07
C ALA A 26 -4.74 -3.79 1.54
N ILE A 27 -6.02 -3.97 1.83
CA ILE A 27 -6.50 -4.01 3.22
C ILE A 27 -5.98 -5.29 3.89
N GLY A 28 -5.91 -6.43 3.18
CA GLY A 28 -5.26 -7.64 3.67
C GLY A 28 -3.79 -7.42 4.04
N GLY A 29 -3.03 -6.72 3.19
CA GLY A 29 -1.64 -6.33 3.45
C GLY A 29 -1.47 -5.33 4.59
N LEU A 30 -2.45 -4.44 4.80
CA LEU A 30 -2.48 -3.53 5.94
C LEU A 30 -2.73 -4.28 7.25
N LEU A 31 -3.71 -5.20 7.26
CA LEU A 31 -4.11 -5.98 8.42
C LEU A 31 -3.04 -7.00 8.84
N SER A 32 -2.32 -7.60 7.88
CA SER A 32 -1.25 -8.59 8.15
C SER A 32 -0.07 -8.02 8.94
N LYS A 33 0.14 -6.69 8.88
CA LYS A 33 1.21 -5.98 9.59
C LYS A 33 0.83 -5.59 11.03
N LYS A 34 -0.43 -5.80 11.43
CA LYS A 34 -0.96 -5.39 12.74
C LYS A 34 -0.86 -6.54 13.73
N LYS A 35 -0.01 -6.40 14.75
CA LYS A 35 0.33 -7.46 15.73
C LYS A 35 -0.79 -7.76 16.75
N ASN A 36 -1.71 -6.81 16.99
CA ASN A 36 -2.78 -6.94 17.99
C ASN A 36 -4.16 -7.01 17.32
N GLY A 37 -4.40 -8.10 16.60
CA GLY A 37 -5.47 -8.30 15.59
C GLY A 37 -6.91 -7.93 15.96
N GLY A 38 -7.29 -7.65 17.21
CA GLY A 38 -8.65 -7.19 17.54
C GLY A 38 -8.83 -5.67 17.44
N LEU A 39 -8.08 -4.91 18.25
CA LEU A 39 -8.28 -3.46 18.38
C LEU A 39 -7.79 -2.70 17.15
N GLU A 40 -6.69 -3.15 16.56
CA GLU A 40 -6.10 -2.52 15.38
C GLU A 40 -6.94 -2.77 14.13
N TRP A 41 -7.56 -3.94 14.01
CA TRP A 41 -8.46 -4.25 12.91
C TRP A 41 -9.77 -3.46 13.05
N LYS A 42 -10.25 -3.26 14.28
CA LYS A 42 -11.42 -2.41 14.54
C LYS A 42 -11.16 -0.96 14.12
N LYS A 43 -9.98 -0.41 14.41
CA LYS A 43 -9.59 0.93 13.92
C LYS A 43 -9.60 1.02 12.40
N VAL A 44 -9.04 0.01 11.72
CA VAL A 44 -9.06 -0.06 10.24
C VAL A 44 -10.50 -0.12 9.73
N HIS A 45 -11.34 -0.96 10.33
CA HIS A 45 -12.77 -1.06 10.00
C HIS A 45 -13.52 0.26 10.18
N ASP A 46 -13.30 0.96 11.29
CA ASP A 46 -14.01 2.20 11.64
C ASP A 46 -13.52 3.38 10.77
N CYS A 47 -12.22 3.43 10.45
CA CYS A 47 -11.69 4.33 9.42
C CYS A 47 -12.36 4.07 8.08
N LEU A 48 -12.35 2.81 7.59
CA LEU A 48 -13.05 2.43 6.35
C LEU A 48 -14.54 2.79 6.39
N ALA A 49 -15.22 2.61 7.53
CA ALA A 49 -16.64 2.95 7.71
C ALA A 49 -16.91 4.45 7.57
N THR A 50 -15.97 5.26 8.04
CA THR A 50 -16.09 6.72 8.06
C THR A 50 -15.73 7.29 6.70
N GLU A 51 -14.69 6.75 6.06
CA GLU A 51 -14.20 7.22 4.77
C GLU A 51 -15.13 6.84 3.60
N LEU A 52 -15.71 5.63 3.61
CA LEU A 52 -16.60 5.13 2.54
C LEU A 52 -18.05 5.67 2.60
N LYS A 53 -18.39 6.47 3.62
CA LYS A 53 -19.72 7.11 3.70
C LYS A 53 -19.90 8.28 2.74
N SER A 54 -18.84 8.74 2.07
CA SER A 54 -18.98 9.70 0.97
C SER A 54 -19.32 8.96 -0.31
N ASN A 55 -20.50 9.24 -0.89
CA ASN A 55 -21.07 8.67 -2.12
C ASN A 55 -20.28 9.01 -3.41
N ASP A 56 -18.96 9.05 -3.34
CA ASP A 56 -18.06 9.30 -4.45
C ASP A 56 -17.00 8.20 -4.46
N ASP A 57 -17.21 7.17 -5.28
CA ASP A 57 -16.30 6.02 -5.40
C ASP A 57 -14.86 6.47 -5.73
N LEU A 58 -14.73 7.58 -6.46
CA LEU A 58 -13.45 8.21 -6.77
C LEU A 58 -12.84 8.91 -5.53
N GLY A 59 -13.67 9.53 -4.69
CA GLY A 59 -13.28 10.07 -3.39
C GLY A 59 -12.80 8.99 -2.43
N SER A 60 -13.48 7.84 -2.41
CA SER A 60 -13.12 6.66 -1.62
C SER A 60 -11.78 6.06 -2.06
N LEU A 61 -11.58 5.87 -3.37
CA LEU A 61 -10.31 5.39 -3.92
C LEU A 61 -9.17 6.37 -3.64
N ARG A 62 -9.41 7.67 -3.84
CA ARG A 62 -8.42 8.72 -3.56
C ARG A 62 -7.98 8.72 -2.09
N ARG A 63 -8.91 8.48 -1.15
CA ARG A 63 -8.60 8.38 0.28
C ARG A 63 -7.80 7.14 0.63
N ILE A 64 -8.12 6.00 0.02
CA ILE A 64 -7.34 4.76 0.21
C ILE A 64 -5.90 4.97 -0.28
N LEU A 65 -5.72 5.57 -1.46
CA LEU A 65 -4.39 5.90 -2.00
C LEU A 65 -3.65 6.89 -1.10
N GLN A 66 -4.36 7.89 -0.56
CA GLN A 66 -3.77 8.87 0.34
C GLN A 66 -3.34 8.25 1.67
N LEU A 67 -4.15 7.36 2.25
CA LEU A 67 -3.78 6.60 3.43
C LEU A 67 -2.56 5.69 3.17
N SER A 68 -2.50 5.04 2.00
CA SER A 68 -1.31 4.29 1.59
C SER A 68 -0.07 5.17 1.52
N TYR A 69 -0.18 6.35 0.89
CA TYR A 69 0.92 7.30 0.77
C TYR A 69 1.38 7.86 2.13
N ASP A 70 0.45 8.19 3.02
CA ASP A 70 0.77 8.76 4.33
C ASP A 70 1.53 7.78 5.22
N ASN A 71 1.25 6.48 5.09
CA ASN A 71 1.91 5.40 5.83
C ASN A 71 3.24 4.92 5.20
N LEU A 72 3.68 5.48 4.06
CA LEU A 72 4.97 5.14 3.48
C LEU A 72 6.13 5.79 4.25
N PRO A 73 7.28 5.11 4.38
CA PRO A 73 8.52 5.73 4.83
C PRO A 73 8.89 6.90 3.92
N TYR A 74 9.53 7.92 4.49
CA TYR A 74 9.85 9.16 3.76
C TYR A 74 10.64 8.89 2.46
N TYR A 75 11.65 8.01 2.50
CA TYR A 75 12.47 7.65 1.35
C TYR A 75 11.70 6.96 0.21
N LEU A 76 10.52 6.37 0.49
CA LEU A 76 9.69 5.72 -0.52
C LEU A 76 8.61 6.61 -1.11
N LYS A 77 8.31 7.75 -0.48
CA LYS A 77 7.21 8.63 -0.93
C LYS A 77 7.47 9.18 -2.33
N GLN A 78 8.69 9.62 -2.61
CA GLN A 78 9.04 10.15 -3.94
C GLN A 78 9.00 9.06 -5.02
N CYS A 79 9.56 7.88 -4.73
CA CYS A 79 9.49 6.71 -5.61
C CYS A 79 8.04 6.31 -5.93
N TYR A 80 7.16 6.30 -4.92
CA TYR A 80 5.74 5.99 -5.08
C TYR A 80 4.99 7.00 -5.95
N LEU A 81 5.21 8.30 -5.76
CA LEU A 81 4.59 9.32 -6.61
C LEU A 81 5.09 9.21 -8.06
N TYR A 82 6.38 8.91 -8.25
CA TYR A 82 6.96 8.78 -9.58
C TYR A 82 6.35 7.60 -10.36
N LEU A 83 6.01 6.49 -9.69
CA LEU A 83 5.28 5.37 -10.30
C LEU A 83 3.95 5.79 -10.93
N SER A 84 3.25 6.77 -10.37
CA SER A 84 1.95 7.22 -10.91
C SER A 84 2.04 7.85 -12.30
N VAL A 85 3.25 8.19 -12.76
CA VAL A 85 3.52 8.86 -14.04
C VAL A 85 3.93 7.87 -15.13
N PHE A 86 4.42 6.68 -14.76
CA PHE A 86 4.99 5.71 -15.71
C PHE A 86 4.08 4.48 -15.89
N PRO A 87 3.96 3.94 -17.13
CA PRO A 87 3.26 2.69 -17.35
C PRO A 87 3.98 1.52 -16.65
N GLU A 88 3.23 0.50 -16.22
CA GLU A 88 3.72 -0.66 -15.45
C GLU A 88 4.92 -1.39 -16.12
N ASP A 89 5.04 -1.33 -17.45
CA ASP A 89 6.05 -2.07 -18.24
C ASP A 89 7.48 -1.44 -18.27
N TYR A 90 7.78 -0.46 -17.41
CA TYR A 90 9.02 0.34 -17.48
C TYR A 90 9.99 0.19 -16.30
N LEU A 91 9.90 -0.89 -15.53
CA LEU A 91 10.69 -1.12 -14.30
C LEU A 91 12.20 -0.87 -14.46
N ILE A 92 12.84 -1.38 -15.52
CA ILE A 92 14.29 -1.19 -15.74
C ILE A 92 14.64 0.30 -15.98
N LYS A 93 13.78 1.04 -16.68
CA LYS A 93 13.99 2.48 -16.89
C LYS A 93 13.71 3.26 -15.61
N LEU A 94 12.77 2.80 -14.80
CA LEU A 94 12.39 3.42 -13.54
C LEU A 94 13.54 3.43 -12.52
N ILE A 95 14.23 2.30 -12.34
CA ILE A 95 15.41 2.20 -11.45
C ILE A 95 16.46 3.25 -11.83
N ARG A 96 16.79 3.35 -13.12
CA ARG A 96 17.77 4.32 -13.60
C ARG A 96 17.32 5.76 -13.35
N LEU A 97 16.03 6.05 -13.55
CA LEU A 97 15.47 7.38 -13.29
C LEU A 97 15.56 7.72 -11.80
N TRP A 98 15.20 6.80 -10.91
CA TRP A 98 15.29 7.04 -9.46
C TRP A 98 16.73 7.28 -8.99
N ILE A 99 17.71 6.60 -9.58
CA ILE A 99 19.13 6.82 -9.29
C ILE A 99 19.56 8.20 -9.77
N VAL A 100 19.19 8.59 -11.00
CA VAL A 100 19.53 9.92 -11.57
C VAL A 100 18.88 11.06 -10.78
N GLU A 101 17.62 10.89 -10.39
CA GLU A 101 16.85 11.84 -9.58
C GLU A 101 17.25 11.83 -8.09
N ARG A 102 18.16 10.92 -7.70
CA ARG A 102 18.67 10.75 -6.32
C ARG A 102 17.58 10.43 -5.29
N PHE A 103 16.54 9.71 -5.71
CA PHE A 103 15.53 9.19 -4.78
C PHE A 103 16.05 7.99 -3.99
N VAL A 104 17.06 7.31 -4.51
CA VAL A 104 17.70 6.15 -3.89
C VAL A 104 18.84 6.62 -3.00
N GLU A 105 18.81 6.22 -1.74
CA GLU A 105 19.88 6.55 -0.79
C GLU A 105 21.07 5.61 -0.95
N GLU A 106 22.29 6.13 -0.80
CA GLU A 106 23.49 5.28 -0.76
C GLU A 106 23.53 4.46 0.52
N LYS A 107 23.68 3.14 0.39
CA LYS A 107 23.74 2.19 1.51
C LYS A 107 25.07 1.43 1.44
N GLN A 108 25.84 1.46 2.52
CA GLN A 108 27.12 0.74 2.56
C GLN A 108 26.93 -0.76 2.28
N GLY A 109 27.74 -1.28 1.36
CA GLY A 109 27.71 -2.69 0.97
C GLY A 109 26.68 -3.04 -0.11
N PHE A 110 25.97 -2.06 -0.66
CA PHE A 110 25.01 -2.25 -1.75
C PHE A 110 25.29 -1.28 -2.89
N THR A 111 25.00 -1.71 -4.11
CA THR A 111 24.91 -0.85 -5.29
C THR A 111 23.61 -0.05 -5.27
N MET A 112 23.59 1.08 -5.98
CA MET A 112 22.38 1.92 -6.09
C MET A 112 21.23 1.16 -6.73
N GLU A 113 21.53 0.26 -7.67
CA GLU A 113 20.58 -0.65 -8.31
C GLU A 113 19.97 -1.62 -7.29
N GLU A 114 20.78 -2.25 -6.43
CA GLU A 114 20.29 -3.15 -5.39
C GLU A 114 19.40 -2.44 -4.37
N VAL A 115 19.75 -1.20 -3.98
CA VAL A 115 18.89 -0.40 -3.08
C VAL A 115 17.58 -0.02 -3.76
N ALA A 116 17.62 0.35 -5.05
CA ALA A 116 16.41 0.66 -5.82
C ALA A 116 15.49 -0.56 -5.97
N GLU A 117 16.06 -1.74 -6.18
CA GLU A 117 15.31 -3.00 -6.21
C GLU A 117 14.68 -3.31 -4.84
N GLU A 118 15.40 -3.08 -3.73
CA GLU A 118 14.83 -3.14 -2.38
C GLU A 118 13.62 -2.20 -2.23
N TYR A 119 13.71 -0.97 -2.76
CA TYR A 119 12.61 -0.01 -2.71
C TYR A 119 11.39 -0.49 -3.51
N ILE A 120 11.59 -1.03 -4.71
CA ILE A 120 10.51 -1.63 -5.51
C ILE A 120 9.87 -2.77 -4.73
N ASN A 121 10.67 -3.71 -4.21
CA ASN A 121 10.16 -4.83 -3.43
C ASN A 121 9.38 -4.36 -2.19
N GLU A 122 9.86 -3.32 -1.52
CA GLU A 122 9.17 -2.76 -0.36
C GLU A 122 7.84 -2.08 -0.73
N LEU A 123 7.81 -1.35 -1.85
CA LEU A 123 6.59 -0.73 -2.39
C LEU A 123 5.56 -1.80 -2.77
N VAL A 124 5.97 -2.84 -3.51
CA VAL A 124 5.12 -4.00 -3.86
C VAL A 124 4.57 -4.67 -2.60
N ASN A 125 5.41 -4.88 -1.59
CA ASN A 125 5.01 -5.46 -0.30
C ASN A 125 4.14 -4.53 0.58
N ARG A 126 4.16 -3.22 0.33
CA ARG A 126 3.43 -2.22 1.13
C ARG A 126 2.10 -1.82 0.53
N SER A 127 1.94 -1.83 -0.80
CA SER A 127 0.71 -1.42 -1.47
C SER A 127 0.71 -1.83 -2.95
N PHE A 128 -0.32 -2.57 -3.36
CA PHE A 128 -1.03 -2.35 -4.64
C PHE A 128 -0.38 -2.68 -6.00
N PHE A 129 0.66 -3.52 -6.10
CA PHE A 129 1.10 -4.04 -7.41
C PHE A 129 0.97 -5.56 -7.47
N LEU A 130 0.01 -6.05 -8.25
CA LEU A 130 0.13 -7.35 -8.91
C LEU A 130 1.14 -7.12 -10.04
N LEU A 131 2.36 -7.59 -9.87
CA LEU A 131 3.15 -8.04 -11.02
C LEU A 131 2.64 -9.41 -11.45
#